data_AF-A0A954PRX0-F1
#
_entry.id   AF-A0A954PRX0-F1
#
_cell.length_a   1.000
_cell.length_b   1.000
_cell.length_c   1.000
_cell.angle_alpha   90.00
_cell.angle_beta   90.00
_cell.angle_gamma   90.00
#
_symmetry.space_group_name_H-M   'P 1'
#
loop_
_entity.id
_entity.type
_entity.pdbx_description
1 polymer ?
#
loop_
_entity_poly.entity_id
_entity_poly.type
_entity_poly.pdbx_seq_one_letter_code
_entity_poly.pdbx_strand_id
1 'polypeptide(L)'
;MANIETTKQTDAVLREIFGNMDAHTAQEIRQSYYRVVENLQSLAELLEIEDAKQPQTAGPLLDEHFRAVAAIEAMKDSRLGAVL
;
A
#
# COMPACT_ATOMS: atom_id res chain seq x y z
N MET A 1 16.02 -15.42 -14.10
CA MET A 1 16.72 -14.15 -14.40
C MET A 1 15.84 -13.13 -15.12
N ALA A 2 14.85 -13.52 -15.94
CA ALA A 2 13.94 -12.59 -16.64
C ALA A 2 13.16 -11.60 -15.74
N ASN A 3 12.68 -12.03 -14.56
CA ASN A 3 11.87 -11.16 -13.69
C ASN A 3 12.60 -9.94 -13.11
N ILE A 4 13.93 -10.00 -12.93
CA ILE A 4 14.69 -8.90 -12.32
C ILE A 4 14.97 -7.80 -13.36
N GLU A 5 15.15 -8.16 -14.62
CA GLU A 5 15.34 -7.19 -15.70
C GLU A 5 14.03 -6.45 -16.01
N THR A 6 12.90 -7.17 -16.03
CA THR A 6 11.58 -6.56 -16.24
C THR A 6 11.19 -5.59 -15.12
N THR A 7 11.45 -5.92 -13.85
CA THR A 7 11.15 -5.00 -12.74
C THR A 7 12.01 -3.73 -12.77
N LYS A 8 13.32 -3.87 -13.02
CA LYS A 8 14.22 -2.71 -13.17
C LYS A 8 13.79 -1.80 -14.32
N GLN A 9 13.32 -2.37 -15.42
CA GLN A 9 12.81 -1.61 -16.55
C GLN A 9 11.52 -0.86 -16.20
N THR A 10 10.58 -1.51 -15.50
CA THR A 10 9.36 -0.84 -15.01
C THR A 10 9.68 0.31 -14.06
N ASP A 11 10.60 0.11 -13.12
CA ASP A 11 10.97 1.17 -12.17
C ASP A 11 11.64 2.36 -12.88
N ALA A 12 12.45 2.11 -13.92
CA ALA A 12 13.06 3.17 -14.72
C ALA A 12 12.00 3.99 -15.48
N VAL A 13 11.04 3.31 -16.11
CA VAL A 13 9.91 3.97 -16.81
C VAL A 13 9.06 4.79 -15.84
N LEU A 14 8.76 4.28 -14.65
CA LEU A 14 8.01 5.03 -13.64
C LEU A 14 8.78 6.29 -13.20
N ARG A 15 10.10 6.19 -12.96
CA ARG A 15 10.91 7.37 -12.62
C ARG A 15 10.93 8.40 -13.74
N GLU A 16 11.02 7.97 -14.99
CA GLU A 16 10.96 8.85 -16.16
C GLU A 16 9.60 9.56 -16.25
N ILE A 17 8.49 8.82 -16.08
CA ILE A 17 7.14 9.38 -16.06
C ILE A 17 7.03 10.46 -14.97
N PHE A 18 7.45 10.17 -13.74
CA PHE A 18 7.41 11.13 -12.64
C PHE A 18 8.35 12.33 -12.85
N GLY A 19 9.49 12.12 -13.51
CA GLY A 19 10.43 13.19 -13.83
C GLY A 19 9.89 14.17 -14.89
N ASN A 20 9.04 13.68 -15.79
CA ASN A 20 8.41 14.48 -16.85
C ASN A 20 7.00 15.00 -16.46
N MET A 21 6.47 14.58 -15.32
CA MET A 21 5.16 14.98 -14.82
C MET A 21 5.21 16.38 -14.19
N ASP A 22 4.11 17.11 -14.27
CA ASP A 22 3.93 18.34 -13.49
C ASP A 22 4.20 18.09 -11.99
N ALA A 23 4.95 19.00 -11.38
CA ALA A 23 5.43 18.83 -10.01
C ALA A 23 4.28 18.75 -8.99
N HIS A 24 3.19 19.47 -9.22
CA HIS A 24 2.02 19.43 -8.35
C HIS A 24 1.32 18.08 -8.48
N THR A 25 1.05 17.61 -9.69
CA THR A 25 0.44 16.28 -9.92
C THR A 25 1.31 15.16 -9.35
N ALA A 26 2.63 15.19 -9.56
CA ALA A 26 3.54 14.20 -9.00
C ALA A 26 3.49 14.17 -7.47
N GLN A 27 3.39 15.34 -6.85
CA GLN A 27 3.27 15.46 -5.39
C GLN A 27 1.92 14.96 -4.88
N GLU A 28 0.82 15.25 -5.58
CA GLU A 28 -0.52 14.74 -5.24
C GLU A 28 -0.58 13.22 -5.29
N ILE A 29 0.07 12.58 -6.28
CA ILE A 29 0.15 11.12 -6.35
C ILE A 29 0.93 10.55 -5.17
N ARG A 30 2.09 11.13 -4.83
CA ARG A 30 2.88 10.70 -3.65
C ARG A 30 2.06 10.78 -2.37
N GLN A 31 1.43 11.93 -2.13
CA GLN A 31 0.62 12.14 -0.93
C GLN A 31 -0.58 11.21 -0.88
N SER A 32 -1.25 10.98 -2.01
CA SER A 32 -2.39 10.06 -2.09
C SER A 32 -1.95 8.63 -1.81
N TYR A 33 -0.82 8.18 -2.36
CA TYR A 33 -0.27 6.85 -2.11
C TYR A 33 0.02 6.65 -0.62
N TYR A 34 0.78 7.56 0.01
CA TYR A 34 1.12 7.43 1.42
C TYR A 34 -0.12 7.53 2.32
N ARG A 35 -1.07 8.42 2.01
CA ARG A 35 -2.33 8.52 2.76
C ARG A 35 -3.15 7.22 2.69
N VAL A 36 -3.18 6.55 1.53
CA VAL A 36 -3.87 5.25 1.41
C VAL A 36 -3.18 4.21 2.30
N VAL A 37 -1.86 4.13 2.28
CA VAL A 37 -1.11 3.16 3.12
C VAL A 37 -1.31 3.45 4.61
N GLU A 38 -1.22 4.72 5.04
CA GLU A 38 -1.48 5.14 6.42
C GLU A 38 -2.90 4.80 6.86
N ASN A 39 -3.90 5.11 6.03
CA ASN A 39 -5.30 4.80 6.35
C ASN A 39 -5.55 3.29 6.43
N LEU A 40 -4.89 2.48 5.59
CA LEU A 40 -4.98 1.02 5.67
C LEU A 40 -4.34 0.49 6.96
N GLN A 41 -3.22 1.08 7.41
CA GLN A 41 -2.59 0.73 8.70
C GLN A 41 -3.52 1.06 9.86
N SER A 42 -4.08 2.26 9.90
CA SER A 42 -5.05 2.65 10.94
C SER A 42 -6.29 1.76 10.93
N LEU A 43 -6.79 1.40 9.74
CA LEU A 43 -7.92 0.48 9.61
C LEU A 43 -7.59 -0.90 10.19
N ALA A 44 -6.44 -1.48 9.83
CA ALA A 44 -6.02 -2.79 10.33
C ALA A 44 -5.90 -2.79 11.86
N GLU A 45 -5.28 -1.77 12.45
CA GLU A 45 -5.12 -1.63 13.90
C GLU A 45 -6.48 -1.51 14.61
N LEU A 46 -7.38 -0.66 14.11
CA LEU A 46 -8.70 -0.49 14.71
C LEU A 46 -9.52 -1.78 14.66
N LEU A 47 -9.46 -2.51 13.54
CA LEU A 47 -10.17 -3.78 13.39
C LEU A 47 -9.68 -4.83 14.40
N GLU A 48 -8.36 -4.95 14.60
CA GLU A 48 -7.78 -5.86 15.58
C GLU A 48 -8.18 -5.48 17.02
N ILE A 49 -8.08 -4.19 17.35
CA ILE A 49 -8.45 -3.67 18.68
C ILE A 49 -9.93 -3.91 18.98
N GLU A 50 -10.82 -3.65 18.02
CA GLU A 50 -12.25 -3.85 18.22
C GLU A 50 -12.65 -5.33 18.23
N ASP A 51 -11.97 -6.21 17.49
CA ASP A 51 -12.19 -7.67 17.56
C ASP A 51 -11.81 -8.21 18.95
N ALA A 52 -10.68 -7.76 19.51
CA ALA A 52 -10.20 -8.20 20.82
C ALA A 52 -11.14 -7.83 21.98
N LYS A 53 -12.04 -6.86 21.78
CA LYS A 53 -13.08 -6.47 22.75
C LYS A 53 -14.32 -7.36 22.67
N GLN A 54 -14.46 -8.17 21.62
CA GLN A 54 -15.63 -9.00 21.42
C GLN A 54 -15.56 -10.27 22.28
N PRO A 55 -16.71 -10.81 22.70
CA PRO A 55 -16.77 -12.03 23.50
C PRO A 55 -16.37 -13.30 22.71
N GLN A 56 -16.42 -13.27 21.37
CA GLN A 56 -15.96 -14.36 20.52
C GLN A 56 -14.44 -14.34 20.32
N THR A 57 -13.80 -15.51 20.34
CA THR A 57 -12.39 -15.67 19.99
C THR A 57 -12.25 -15.82 18.46
N ALA A 58 -11.54 -14.89 17.82
CA ALA A 58 -11.39 -14.76 16.35
C ALA A 58 -12.72 -14.43 15.63
N GLY A 59 -13.11 -13.16 15.71
CA GLY A 59 -14.34 -12.67 15.10
C GLY A 59 -14.18 -12.18 13.64
N PRO A 60 -15.29 -11.79 12.99
CA PRO A 60 -15.29 -11.27 11.63
C PRO A 60 -14.44 -10.01 11.41
N LEU A 61 -14.12 -9.25 12.47
CA LEU A 61 -13.26 -8.06 12.34
C LEU A 61 -11.80 -8.46 12.17
N LEU A 62 -11.38 -9.60 12.74
CA LEU A 62 -10.04 -10.15 12.52
C LEU A 62 -9.85 -10.61 11.06
N ASP A 63 -10.88 -11.18 10.44
CA ASP A 63 -10.87 -11.51 9.01
C ASP A 63 -10.65 -10.25 8.14
N GLU A 64 -11.33 -9.15 8.47
CA GLU A 64 -11.17 -7.87 7.76
C GLU A 64 -9.81 -7.22 8.04
N HIS A 65 -9.26 -7.36 9.27
CA HIS A 65 -7.88 -6.96 9.59
C HIS A 65 -6.89 -7.65 8.64
N PHE A 66 -7.02 -8.97 8.42
CA PHE A 66 -6.12 -9.68 7.50
C PHE A 66 -6.25 -9.20 6.05
N ARG A 67 -7.44 -8.78 5.62
CA ARG A 67 -7.61 -8.15 4.29
C ARG A 67 -6.91 -6.80 4.22
N ALA A 68 -7.02 -5.97 5.26
CA ALA A 68 -6.33 -4.69 5.33
C ALA A 68 -4.80 -4.88 5.32
N VAL A 69 -4.28 -5.86 6.07
CA VAL A 69 -2.86 -6.24 6.04
C VAL A 69 -2.43 -6.70 4.65
N ALA A 70 -3.21 -7.56 3.99
CA ALA A 70 -2.90 -8.01 2.63
C ALA A 70 -2.88 -6.84 1.62
N ALA A 71 -3.76 -5.86 1.78
CA ALA A 71 -3.75 -4.64 0.96
C ALA A 71 -2.49 -3.79 1.21
N ILE A 72 -2.05 -3.65 2.46
CA ILE A 72 -0.80 -2.95 2.80
C ILE A 72 0.40 -3.63 2.13
N GLU A 73 0.50 -4.96 2.21
CA GLU A 73 1.59 -5.71 1.58
C GLU A 73 1.56 -5.58 0.05
N ALA A 74 0.38 -5.65 -0.57
CA ALA A 74 0.24 -5.41 -2.01
C ALA A 74 0.70 -4.00 -2.41
N MET A 75 0.42 -2.99 -1.58
CA MET A 75 0.89 -1.61 -1.81
C MET A 75 2.40 -1.52 -1.69
N LYS A 76 3.02 -2.12 -0.66
CA LYS A 76 4.48 -2.15 -0.47
C LYS A 76 5.21 -2.90 -1.59
N ASP A 77 4.62 -3.97 -2.09
CA ASP A 77 5.19 -4.78 -3.17
C ASP A 77 5.00 -4.14 -4.57
N SER A 78 4.12 -3.14 -4.68
CA SER A 78 3.87 -2.44 -5.93
C SER A 78 5.11 -1.74 -6.47
N ARG A 79 5.23 -1.66 -7.80
CA ARG A 79 6.34 -0.92 -8.44
C ARG A 79 6.23 0.58 -8.21
N LEU A 80 5.01 1.09 -8.04
CA LEU A 80 4.78 2.47 -7.64
C LEU A 80 5.38 2.74 -6.25
N GLY A 81 5.08 1.90 -5.26
CA GLY A 81 5.66 2.00 -3.92
C GLY A 81 7.18 1.90 -3.89
N ALA A 82 7.78 1.14 -4.80
CA ALA A 82 9.24 1.05 -4.93
C ALA A 82 9.91 2.30 -5.55
N VAL A 83 9.13 3.19 -6.17
CA VAL A 83 9.61 4.36 -6.91
C VAL A 83 9.28 5.68 -6.22
N LEU A 84 8.19 5.72 -5.43
CA LEU A 84 7.80 6.88 -4.62
C LEU A 84 8.64 7.04 -3.34
#